data_AF-A0A2E6SCT1-F1
#
_entry.id   AF-A0A2E6SCT1-F1
#
_cell.length_a   1.000
_cell.length_b   1.000
_cell.length_c   1.000
_cell.angle_alpha   90.00
_cell.angle_beta   90.00
_cell.angle_gamma   90.00
#
_symmetry.space_group_name_H-M   'P 1'
#
loop_
_entity.id
_entity.type
_entity.pdbx_description
1 polymer ?
#
loop_
_entity_poly.entity_id
_entity_poly.type
_entity_poly.pdbx_seq_one_letter_code
_entity_poly.pdbx_strand_id
1 'polypeptide(L)'
;MKFGLAATTEAAASRRITNEHRRPLLPLGENRSVIRSSGLSHLALNVKRLPLRIRPTPASPPRSMNRLLLFSLGALGAVIIPFARGAESRSKPNVVLIYIDDLGYGDLGSYGCKDIPTPHLDRLAAEGVRCTASYITNPPCCPSRCAMLMGQYGQRFGKYGMSRGLPIPEDRPTLATFLAKRGYVTGQIGKWDIGSRSQGPLQSGFSKVARTPPKKKYTRDELAGARLDLQKHLRKKGGQSKYFCIDEAGKTVWLTDYDGDRMTEFIKQHKADPFFLYWSPEAVHSSNLEAPASLTKRTRARGKRQKLAGAIVSVDDQVGKLLRTLDEEGLRRNTLVIFSSDNGANSGEGGSSAPYTGGKGEGTQKEGWVRVPTIFSMPGLLPEGTQYNGLIANFDFYSTIASLVGEAIPKHCDGVDLVPYLAGRHKGDAHEFLYWLNNEPGDAERRHLIAVRWKNWRLYRKYEKDPWQLFDLAADPEETRDVAAKHPLVARHLAGKHAAWAATLAPLGKVPGNQERGGRDQRGHGWALADREPKEKSR
;
A
#
# COMPACT_ATOMS: atom_id res chain seq x y z
N MET A 1 -42.79 7.75 -62.96
CA MET A 1 -41.88 8.67 -62.25
C MET A 1 -41.16 7.89 -61.15
N LYS A 2 -39.82 7.99 -61.12
CA LYS A 2 -38.87 7.40 -60.14
C LYS A 2 -39.17 7.95 -58.72
N PHE A 3 -38.91 7.29 -57.59
CA PHE A 3 -37.65 6.70 -57.13
C PHE A 3 -37.90 5.59 -56.09
N GLY A 4 -37.10 4.51 -56.15
CA GLY A 4 -36.96 3.50 -55.11
C GLY A 4 -35.56 3.54 -54.51
N LEU A 5 -35.48 3.42 -53.18
CA LEU A 5 -34.24 3.23 -52.43
C LEU A 5 -33.71 1.81 -52.63
N ALA A 6 -32.41 1.68 -52.88
CA ALA A 6 -31.68 0.43 -52.81
C ALA A 6 -30.36 0.61 -52.06
N ALA A 7 -30.03 -0.44 -51.32
CA ALA A 7 -28.82 -0.68 -50.53
C ALA A 7 -27.53 -0.64 -51.36
N THR A 8 -26.36 -0.50 -50.72
CA THR A 8 -25.43 -1.60 -50.36
C THR A 8 -24.03 -1.09 -49.92
N THR A 9 -23.45 -1.85 -49.00
CA THR A 9 -22.04 -2.26 -48.72
C THR A 9 -20.79 -1.51 -49.21
N GLU A 10 -19.70 -1.77 -48.46
CA GLU A 10 -18.24 -1.75 -48.77
C GLU A 10 -17.47 -0.55 -48.19
N ALA A 11 -16.19 -0.64 -47.80
CA ALA A 11 -15.25 -1.72 -47.50
C ALA A 11 -14.02 -1.04 -46.85
N ALA A 12 -13.23 -1.82 -46.12
CA ALA A 12 -11.98 -1.39 -45.50
C ALA A 12 -10.90 -1.03 -46.55
N ALA A 13 -10.16 0.06 -46.31
CA ALA A 13 -8.90 0.33 -46.99
C ALA A 13 -7.81 0.70 -45.98
N SER A 14 -6.86 -0.22 -45.83
CA SER A 14 -5.56 -0.05 -45.19
C SER A 14 -4.71 0.95 -45.98
N ARG A 15 -4.09 1.92 -45.30
CA ARG A 15 -2.96 2.67 -45.86
C ARG A 15 -1.76 2.60 -44.93
N ARG A 16 -0.75 1.85 -45.41
CA ARG A 16 0.66 2.02 -45.06
C ARG A 16 1.08 3.44 -45.42
N ILE A 17 1.75 4.14 -44.52
CA ILE A 17 2.58 5.29 -44.87
C ILE A 17 4.01 4.96 -44.46
N THR A 18 4.88 5.14 -45.44
CA THR A 18 6.28 4.78 -45.54
C THR A 18 7.18 5.73 -44.74
N ASN A 19 8.26 5.14 -44.23
CA ASN A 19 9.46 5.83 -43.77
C ASN A 19 10.10 6.57 -44.95
N GLU A 20 10.36 7.87 -44.81
CA GLU A 20 11.48 8.53 -45.45
C GLU A 20 11.66 9.93 -44.83
N HIS A 21 12.80 10.17 -44.18
CA HIS A 21 13.66 11.36 -44.33
C HIS A 21 14.75 11.32 -43.25
N ARG A 22 15.93 10.84 -43.64
CA ARG A 22 17.22 11.06 -42.97
C ARG A 22 18.07 11.94 -43.89
N ARG A 23 18.66 13.00 -43.32
CA ARG A 23 20.05 13.52 -43.51
C ARG A 23 20.14 14.97 -42.99
N PRO A 24 21.33 15.51 -42.64
CA PRO A 24 22.25 15.03 -41.61
C PRO A 24 22.70 16.17 -40.66
N LEU A 25 23.31 15.79 -39.52
CA LEU A 25 24.03 16.67 -38.58
C LEU A 25 25.44 16.98 -39.10
N LEU A 26 25.89 18.23 -38.94
CA LEU A 26 27.30 18.69 -38.89
C LEU A 26 27.40 19.94 -37.98
N PRO A 27 28.59 20.30 -37.44
CA PRO A 27 28.76 20.47 -35.99
C PRO A 27 29.27 21.84 -35.52
N LEU A 28 29.21 22.02 -34.18
CA LEU A 28 30.08 22.80 -33.28
C LEU A 28 30.43 24.26 -33.64
N GLY A 29 29.89 25.18 -32.83
CA GLY A 29 30.45 26.50 -32.59
C GLY A 29 30.53 26.77 -31.09
N GLU A 30 31.74 26.80 -30.56
CA GLU A 30 32.05 27.27 -29.21
C GLU A 30 31.64 28.74 -29.05
N ASN A 31 31.05 29.10 -27.92
CA ASN A 31 31.13 30.47 -27.44
C ASN A 31 31.25 30.48 -25.91
N ARG A 32 32.50 30.70 -25.48
CA ARG A 32 32.87 31.05 -24.12
C ARG A 32 32.43 32.49 -23.87
N SER A 33 31.57 32.72 -22.88
CA SER A 33 31.46 34.02 -22.23
C SER A 33 31.93 33.91 -20.79
N VAL A 34 33.05 34.57 -20.56
CA VAL A 34 33.71 34.80 -19.28
C VAL A 34 32.91 35.86 -18.53
N ILE A 35 32.37 35.53 -17.36
CA ILE A 35 31.94 36.53 -16.38
C ILE A 35 32.92 36.49 -15.21
N ARG A 36 33.67 37.59 -15.10
CA ARG A 36 34.68 37.88 -14.09
C ARG A 36 34.04 37.94 -12.70
N SER A 37 34.61 37.20 -11.76
CA SER A 37 34.47 37.45 -10.33
C SER A 37 35.39 38.60 -9.91
N SER A 38 34.81 39.75 -9.55
CA SER A 38 35.51 40.80 -8.82
C SER A 38 35.26 40.59 -7.33
N GLY A 39 36.33 40.28 -6.60
CA GLY A 39 36.33 40.19 -5.15
C GLY A 39 36.09 41.55 -4.49
N LEU A 40 35.59 41.50 -3.26
CA LEU A 40 35.77 42.56 -2.28
C LEU A 40 35.98 41.92 -0.91
N SER A 41 36.97 42.49 -0.25
CA SER A 41 37.70 41.98 0.89
C SER A 41 36.96 42.16 2.21
N HIS A 42 37.32 41.28 3.15
CA HIS A 42 37.34 41.46 4.60
C HIS A 42 37.02 42.86 5.16
N LEU A 43 35.96 42.94 5.98
CA LEU A 43 35.92 43.85 7.11
C LEU A 43 35.72 43.03 8.40
N ALA A 44 36.77 42.99 9.20
CA ALA A 44 36.74 42.49 10.56
C ALA A 44 36.06 43.53 11.46
N LEU A 45 35.02 43.14 12.18
CA LEU A 45 34.51 43.86 13.34
C LEU A 45 34.74 43.00 14.57
N ASN A 46 35.75 43.40 15.32
CA ASN A 46 36.06 42.94 16.67
C ASN A 46 35.38 43.90 17.66
N VAL A 47 35.39 43.53 18.96
CA VAL A 47 34.97 44.34 20.13
C VAL A 47 33.47 44.20 20.45
N LYS A 48 32.98 43.75 21.62
CA LYS A 48 33.49 43.68 23.00
C LYS A 48 32.70 42.59 23.77
N ARG A 49 33.39 41.70 24.48
CA ARG A 49 32.80 40.84 25.53
C ARG A 49 32.64 41.67 26.81
N LEU A 50 31.48 41.59 27.46
CA LEU A 50 31.28 42.00 28.85
C LEU A 50 30.96 40.76 29.70
N PRO A 51 31.62 40.56 30.86
CA PRO A 51 31.36 39.44 31.76
C PRO A 51 30.55 39.88 32.98
N LEU A 52 29.51 39.15 33.36
CA LEU A 52 28.91 39.20 34.70
C LEU A 52 27.96 38.00 34.83
N ARG A 53 27.83 37.26 35.92
CA ARG A 53 28.55 37.12 37.19
C ARG A 53 27.86 35.93 37.86
N ILE A 54 28.56 34.83 38.09
CA ILE A 54 28.03 33.68 38.82
C ILE A 54 27.95 34.09 40.30
N ARG A 55 26.82 33.83 40.95
CA ARG A 55 26.73 33.82 42.42
C ARG A 55 26.04 32.55 42.92
N PRO A 56 26.41 32.09 44.12
CA PRO A 56 26.28 30.71 44.54
C PRO A 56 25.00 30.45 45.35
N THR A 57 24.64 29.17 45.42
CA THR A 57 23.66 28.61 46.37
C THR A 57 24.08 28.83 47.82
N PRO A 58 23.14 28.96 48.77
CA PRO A 58 23.41 28.72 50.17
C PRO A 58 22.90 27.34 50.62
N ALA A 59 23.70 26.75 51.50
CA ALA A 59 23.52 25.48 52.17
C ALA A 59 22.45 25.51 53.28
N SER A 60 21.93 24.32 53.62
CA SER A 60 21.35 23.98 54.95
C SER A 60 22.41 24.18 56.06
N PRO A 61 22.11 24.27 57.39
CA PRO A 61 21.43 23.22 58.21
C PRO A 61 20.78 23.83 59.51
N PRO A 62 20.75 23.25 60.76
CA PRO A 62 20.83 21.86 61.28
C PRO A 62 19.80 21.51 62.41
N ARG A 63 19.95 20.29 62.98
CA ARG A 63 19.57 19.80 64.35
C ARG A 63 18.13 19.30 64.55
N SER A 64 17.82 18.28 65.37
CA SER A 64 18.56 17.20 66.05
C SER A 64 17.54 16.33 66.80
N MET A 65 17.75 15.01 66.77
CA MET A 65 17.55 13.98 67.82
C MET A 65 16.26 13.82 68.67
N ASN A 66 15.87 12.54 68.76
CA ASN A 66 15.31 11.76 69.89
C ASN A 66 13.84 11.97 70.30
N ARG A 67 13.00 10.92 70.17
CA ARG A 67 12.81 9.89 71.20
C ARG A 67 11.79 8.80 70.77
N LEU A 68 12.16 7.58 71.14
CA LEU A 68 11.34 6.39 71.40
C LEU A 68 9.88 6.65 71.78
N LEU A 69 8.97 5.87 71.20
CA LEU A 69 7.81 5.32 71.92
C LEU A 69 7.41 3.98 71.29
N LEU A 70 7.60 2.91 72.07
CA LEU A 70 7.07 1.57 71.84
C LEU A 70 5.55 1.60 71.95
N PHE A 71 4.84 0.91 71.03
CA PHE A 71 3.61 0.19 71.35
C PHE A 71 3.53 -1.10 70.51
N SER A 72 3.87 -2.19 71.18
CA SER A 72 3.19 -3.50 71.23
C SER A 72 2.36 -4.04 70.05
N LEU A 73 2.78 -5.24 69.63
CA LEU A 73 2.01 -6.45 69.29
C LEU A 73 0.74 -6.32 68.44
N GLY A 74 0.86 -6.80 67.21
CA GLY A 74 -0.24 -7.36 66.41
C GLY A 74 0.32 -8.40 65.45
N ALA A 75 0.38 -9.66 65.88
CA ALA A 75 0.75 -10.78 65.03
C ALA A 75 -0.35 -11.00 63.98
N LEU A 76 -0.11 -10.55 62.75
CA LEU A 76 -0.82 -11.04 61.56
C LEU A 76 0.20 -11.77 60.69
N GLY A 77 0.09 -13.09 60.66
CA GLY A 77 0.82 -13.93 59.70
C GLY A 77 0.40 -13.55 58.29
N ALA A 78 1.17 -12.68 57.64
CA ALA A 78 1.06 -12.45 56.21
C ALA A 78 1.65 -13.69 55.51
N VAL A 79 0.77 -14.58 55.06
CA VAL A 79 1.10 -15.56 54.03
C VAL A 79 1.48 -14.76 52.79
N ILE A 80 2.76 -14.53 52.58
CA ILE A 80 3.29 -14.03 51.32
C ILE A 80 3.16 -15.18 50.34
N ILE A 81 2.00 -15.29 49.69
CA ILE A 81 1.88 -16.08 48.47
C ILE A 81 2.71 -15.32 47.43
N PRO A 82 3.83 -15.86 46.94
CA PRO A 82 4.49 -15.26 45.81
C PRO A 82 3.54 -15.42 44.64
N PHE A 83 2.84 -14.35 44.28
CA PHE A 83 2.32 -14.21 42.93
C PHE A 83 3.55 -14.15 42.02
N ALA A 84 4.04 -15.33 41.65
CA ALA A 84 4.78 -15.49 40.42
C ALA A 84 3.81 -15.05 39.32
N ARG A 85 3.81 -13.75 39.00
CA ARG A 85 3.50 -13.30 37.65
C ARG A 85 4.55 -13.98 36.79
N GLY A 86 4.24 -15.19 36.34
CA GLY A 86 4.88 -15.74 35.17
C GLY A 86 4.76 -14.65 34.13
N ALA A 87 5.89 -14.07 33.73
CA ALA A 87 5.96 -13.38 32.47
C ALA A 87 5.60 -14.46 31.45
N GLU A 88 4.33 -14.55 31.08
CA GLU A 88 3.96 -15.26 29.86
C GLU A 88 4.92 -14.70 28.82
N SER A 89 5.81 -15.56 28.31
CA SER A 89 6.63 -15.21 27.17
C SER A 89 5.61 -14.82 26.11
N ARG A 90 5.48 -13.52 25.84
CA ARG A 90 4.46 -13.03 24.92
C ARG A 90 4.72 -13.73 23.61
N SER A 91 3.84 -14.65 23.23
CA SER A 91 4.00 -15.39 21.98
C SER A 91 4.09 -14.36 20.86
N LYS A 92 5.10 -14.53 19.99
CA LYS A 92 5.34 -13.62 18.86
C LYS A 92 4.01 -13.33 18.13
N PRO A 93 3.66 -12.07 17.87
CA PRO A 93 2.36 -11.73 17.31
C PRO A 93 2.26 -12.20 15.87
N ASN A 94 1.07 -12.62 15.46
CA ASN A 94 0.74 -12.91 14.07
C ASN A 94 0.46 -11.63 13.30
N VAL A 95 0.60 -11.70 11.98
CA VAL A 95 0.30 -10.57 11.09
C VAL A 95 -0.50 -11.05 9.90
N VAL A 96 -1.59 -10.35 9.60
CA VAL A 96 -2.37 -10.50 8.37
C VAL A 96 -2.40 -9.17 7.64
N LEU A 97 -1.89 -9.16 6.41
CA LEU A 97 -1.88 -8.00 5.53
C LEU A 97 -2.80 -8.26 4.33
N ILE A 98 -3.89 -7.49 4.27
CA ILE A 98 -4.90 -7.52 3.22
C ILE A 98 -4.67 -6.31 2.31
N TYR A 99 -4.36 -6.54 1.03
CA TYR A 99 -3.96 -5.48 0.11
C TYR A 99 -4.71 -5.54 -1.22
N ILE A 100 -5.76 -4.74 -1.33
CA ILE A 100 -6.73 -4.82 -2.42
C ILE A 100 -6.26 -4.02 -3.64
N ASP A 101 -6.46 -4.57 -4.84
CA ASP A 101 -6.10 -3.95 -6.12
C ASP A 101 -7.26 -3.08 -6.65
N ASP A 102 -6.98 -1.79 -6.89
CA ASP A 102 -7.92 -0.74 -7.36
C ASP A 102 -9.09 -0.36 -6.44
N LEU A 103 -9.00 -0.58 -5.13
CA LEU A 103 -10.09 -0.22 -4.20
C LEU A 103 -10.09 1.29 -3.93
N GLY A 104 -11.23 1.94 -4.17
CA GLY A 104 -11.39 3.36 -3.93
C GLY A 104 -11.54 3.74 -2.46
N TYR A 105 -11.10 4.95 -2.12
CA TYR A 105 -11.26 5.51 -0.77
C TYR A 105 -12.75 5.60 -0.36
N GLY A 106 -13.61 6.01 -1.29
CA GLY A 106 -15.05 6.17 -1.07
C GLY A 106 -15.88 4.90 -1.29
N ASP A 107 -15.24 3.72 -1.31
CA ASP A 107 -15.88 2.44 -1.61
C ASP A 107 -16.25 1.60 -0.37
N LEU A 108 -15.91 2.07 0.83
CA LEU A 108 -16.15 1.37 2.10
C LEU A 108 -17.10 2.14 3.02
N GLY A 109 -17.96 1.44 3.76
CA GLY A 109 -18.89 2.04 4.72
C GLY A 109 -18.17 2.87 5.79
N SER A 110 -17.11 2.31 6.36
CA SER A 110 -16.17 2.96 7.27
C SER A 110 -15.42 4.15 6.67
N TYR A 111 -15.56 4.44 5.37
CA TYR A 111 -15.04 5.63 4.71
C TYR A 111 -16.13 6.52 4.09
N GLY A 112 -17.40 6.28 4.45
CA GLY A 112 -18.54 7.10 4.06
C GLY A 112 -19.32 6.57 2.85
N CYS A 113 -18.99 5.39 2.33
CA CYS A 113 -19.76 4.74 1.28
C CYS A 113 -21.18 4.39 1.78
N LYS A 114 -22.20 4.69 0.98
CA LYS A 114 -23.62 4.48 1.37
C LYS A 114 -24.30 3.37 0.56
N ASP A 115 -23.70 2.95 -0.55
CA ASP A 115 -24.32 2.06 -1.52
C ASP A 115 -23.70 0.65 -1.57
N ILE A 116 -22.51 0.47 -0.99
CA ILE A 116 -21.83 -0.82 -0.86
C ILE A 116 -21.73 -1.17 0.62
N PRO A 117 -22.43 -2.21 1.11
CA PRO A 117 -22.28 -2.65 2.50
C PRO A 117 -20.96 -3.41 2.67
N THR A 118 -20.17 -2.99 3.66
CA THR A 118 -18.93 -3.66 4.06
C THR A 118 -18.88 -3.91 5.58
N PRO A 119 -19.87 -4.61 6.15
CA PRO A 119 -20.02 -4.73 7.60
C PRO A 119 -18.81 -5.35 8.30
N HIS A 120 -18.04 -6.22 7.64
CA HIS A 120 -16.87 -6.85 8.26
C HIS A 120 -15.64 -5.93 8.27
N LEU A 121 -15.45 -5.13 7.23
CA LEU A 121 -14.46 -4.06 7.22
C LEU A 121 -14.86 -2.92 8.17
N ASP A 122 -16.15 -2.64 8.29
CA ASP A 122 -16.66 -1.66 9.24
C ASP A 122 -16.44 -2.15 10.68
N ARG A 123 -16.65 -3.45 10.96
CA ARG A 123 -16.25 -4.10 12.21
C ARG A 123 -14.73 -3.99 12.44
N LEU A 124 -13.91 -4.27 11.43
CA LEU A 124 -12.45 -4.16 11.54
C LEU A 124 -12.01 -2.74 11.92
N ALA A 125 -12.64 -1.71 11.34
CA ALA A 125 -12.41 -0.32 11.71
C ALA A 125 -12.89 0.00 13.13
N ALA A 126 -14.05 -0.52 13.53
CA ALA A 126 -14.59 -0.35 14.88
C ALA A 126 -13.74 -1.05 15.95
N GLU A 127 -13.08 -2.16 15.63
CA GLU A 127 -12.14 -2.87 16.51
C GLU A 127 -10.69 -2.39 16.35
N GLY A 128 -10.47 -1.24 15.70
CA GLY A 128 -9.11 -0.77 15.40
C GLY A 128 -9.01 0.73 15.20
N VAL A 129 -8.01 1.11 14.43
CA VAL A 129 -7.68 2.49 14.09
C VAL A 129 -7.86 2.70 12.60
N ARG A 130 -8.83 3.55 12.23
CA ARG A 130 -9.05 4.00 10.86
C ARG A 130 -8.09 5.13 10.50
N CYS A 131 -7.29 4.97 9.45
CA CYS A 131 -6.33 5.98 9.00
C CYS A 131 -6.88 6.78 7.81
N THR A 132 -7.09 8.09 7.97
CA THR A 132 -7.71 8.94 6.93
C THR A 132 -6.71 9.61 6.00
N ALA A 133 -5.44 9.63 6.38
CA ALA A 133 -4.34 10.22 5.60
C ALA A 133 -3.26 9.18 5.29
N SER A 134 -3.69 8.02 4.78
CA SER A 134 -2.81 6.93 4.34
C SER A 134 -2.56 6.98 2.84
N TYR A 135 -1.28 6.88 2.45
CA TYR A 135 -0.84 7.09 1.08
C TYR A 135 -0.02 5.94 0.52
N ILE A 136 -0.23 5.63 -0.75
CA ILE A 136 0.77 4.92 -1.55
C ILE A 136 1.76 5.92 -2.14
N THR A 137 3.03 5.58 -2.18
CA THR A 137 4.11 6.53 -2.54
C THR A 137 4.69 6.32 -3.94
N ASN A 138 4.26 5.27 -4.63
CA ASN A 138 4.69 4.97 -5.98
C ASN A 138 3.56 4.26 -6.75
N PRO A 139 2.56 5.00 -7.27
CA PRO A 139 1.45 4.40 -8.01
C PRO A 139 1.91 3.86 -9.37
N PRO A 140 1.21 2.87 -9.98
CA PRO A 140 0.05 2.14 -9.48
C PRO A 140 0.48 0.85 -8.76
N CYS A 141 -0.30 -0.24 -8.88
CA CYS A 141 -0.10 -1.52 -8.20
C CYS A 141 1.34 -2.05 -8.03
N CYS A 142 2.06 -2.38 -9.11
CA CYS A 142 3.39 -3.01 -9.05
C CYS A 142 4.43 -2.18 -8.26
N PRO A 143 4.69 -0.89 -8.58
CA PRO A 143 5.60 -0.08 -7.79
C PRO A 143 5.12 0.16 -6.35
N SER A 144 3.82 0.27 -6.12
CA SER A 144 3.25 0.45 -4.78
C SER A 144 3.50 -0.77 -3.89
N ARG A 145 3.32 -1.98 -4.44
CA ARG A 145 3.66 -3.25 -3.78
C ARG A 145 5.14 -3.37 -3.46
N CYS A 146 6.01 -2.88 -4.35
CA CYS A 146 7.44 -2.78 -4.06
C CYS A 146 7.70 -1.84 -2.86
N ALA A 147 7.07 -0.67 -2.82
CA ALA A 147 7.27 0.25 -1.71
C ALA A 147 6.82 -0.35 -0.36
N MET A 148 5.65 -0.99 -0.36
CA MET A 148 5.09 -1.65 0.82
C MET A 148 5.95 -2.83 1.30
N LEU A 149 6.33 -3.75 0.41
CA LEU A 149 7.04 -4.97 0.80
C LEU A 149 8.54 -4.75 1.06
N MET A 150 9.13 -3.65 0.61
CA MET A 150 10.55 -3.31 0.85
C MET A 150 10.72 -2.12 1.81
N GLY A 151 9.62 -1.61 2.39
CA GLY A 151 9.63 -0.59 3.43
C GLY A 151 10.23 0.75 3.04
N GLN A 152 10.27 1.10 1.74
CA GLN A 152 10.92 2.32 1.26
C GLN A 152 10.29 2.86 -0.04
N TYR A 153 10.61 4.09 -0.43
CA TYR A 153 10.27 4.60 -1.75
C TYR A 153 10.88 3.73 -2.85
N GLY A 154 10.06 3.23 -3.77
CA GLY A 154 10.54 2.38 -4.88
C GLY A 154 11.64 3.05 -5.73
N GLN A 155 11.55 4.37 -5.88
CA GLN A 155 12.51 5.18 -6.62
C GLN A 155 13.94 5.10 -6.04
N ARG A 156 14.11 4.81 -4.74
CA ARG A 156 15.44 4.64 -4.12
C ARG A 156 16.23 3.44 -4.63
N PHE A 157 15.59 2.50 -5.30
CA PHE A 157 16.25 1.39 -5.99
C PHE A 157 15.86 1.32 -7.48
N GLY A 158 15.49 2.46 -8.06
CA GLY A 158 15.25 2.59 -9.49
C GLY A 158 13.90 2.05 -9.96
N LYS A 159 12.95 1.75 -9.05
CA LYS A 159 11.59 1.37 -9.42
C LYS A 159 10.76 2.62 -9.75
N TYR A 160 10.81 3.04 -11.01
CA TYR A 160 9.93 4.08 -11.54
C TYR A 160 8.87 3.50 -12.46
N GLY A 161 7.67 4.08 -12.42
CA GLY A 161 6.54 3.62 -13.21
C GLY A 161 6.30 2.12 -13.05
N MET A 162 5.84 1.46 -14.11
CA MET A 162 5.51 0.04 -14.03
C MET A 162 6.74 -0.86 -13.87
N SER A 163 7.85 -0.57 -14.58
CA SER A 163 9.13 -1.30 -14.59
C SER A 163 8.99 -2.79 -14.21
N ARG A 164 8.08 -3.50 -14.89
CA ARG A 164 7.71 -4.87 -14.51
C ARG A 164 8.87 -5.79 -14.85
N GLY A 165 9.20 -6.71 -13.94
CA GLY A 165 10.39 -7.55 -14.08
C GLY A 165 11.67 -6.93 -13.52
N LEU A 166 11.62 -5.70 -12.96
CA LEU A 166 12.74 -5.15 -12.20
C LEU A 166 13.03 -6.08 -11.02
N PRO A 167 14.28 -6.57 -10.86
CA PRO A 167 14.62 -7.46 -9.77
C PRO A 167 14.42 -6.82 -8.40
N ILE A 168 13.99 -7.62 -7.43
CA ILE A 168 14.03 -7.26 -6.01
C ILE A 168 15.50 -7.17 -5.60
N PRO A 169 15.99 -6.03 -5.06
CA PRO A 169 17.37 -5.89 -4.63
C PRO A 169 17.67 -6.80 -3.43
N GLU A 170 18.83 -7.45 -3.42
CA GLU A 170 19.24 -8.37 -2.35
C GLU A 170 19.44 -7.67 -0.99
N ASP A 171 19.90 -6.41 -1.02
CA ASP A 171 20.13 -5.57 0.16
C ASP A 171 18.85 -4.91 0.70
N ARG A 172 17.73 -5.07 0.00
CA ARG A 172 16.40 -4.55 0.35
C ARG A 172 15.38 -5.69 0.30
N PRO A 173 15.52 -6.71 1.17
CA PRO A 173 14.69 -7.90 1.14
C PRO A 173 13.23 -7.56 1.42
N THR A 174 12.34 -8.43 0.94
CA THR A 174 10.91 -8.29 1.22
C THR A 174 10.62 -8.46 2.71
N LEU A 175 9.48 -7.94 3.17
CA LEU A 175 8.97 -8.16 4.52
C LEU A 175 8.82 -9.66 4.81
N ALA A 176 8.42 -10.47 3.82
CA ALA A 176 8.33 -11.91 3.98
C ALA A 176 9.71 -12.54 4.19
N THR A 177 10.73 -12.15 3.43
CA THR A 177 12.11 -12.61 3.64
C THR A 177 12.62 -12.19 5.02
N PHE A 178 12.31 -10.97 5.46
CA PHE A 178 12.67 -10.46 6.77
C PHE A 178 12.06 -11.30 7.90
N LEU A 179 10.76 -11.61 7.82
CA LEU A 179 10.03 -12.38 8.83
C LEU A 179 10.38 -13.88 8.80
N ALA A 180 10.55 -14.47 7.62
CA ALA A 180 10.94 -15.88 7.48
C ALA A 180 12.27 -16.16 8.19
N LYS A 181 13.26 -15.27 8.06
CA LYS A 181 14.54 -15.33 8.78
C LYS A 181 14.42 -15.25 10.31
N ARG A 182 13.23 -14.92 10.84
CA ARG A 182 12.91 -14.75 12.27
C ARG A 182 11.94 -15.81 12.79
N GLY A 183 11.77 -16.88 12.03
CA GLY A 183 10.98 -18.05 12.41
C GLY A 183 9.48 -17.89 12.17
N TYR A 184 9.06 -16.93 11.35
CA TYR A 184 7.66 -16.83 10.95
C TYR A 184 7.34 -17.79 9.82
N VAL A 185 6.16 -18.43 9.90
CA VAL A 185 5.55 -19.07 8.73
C VAL A 185 4.95 -17.97 7.86
N THR A 186 5.42 -17.86 6.62
CA THR A 186 5.00 -16.81 5.68
C THR A 186 4.12 -17.39 4.58
N GLY A 187 2.89 -16.92 4.48
CA GLY A 187 1.86 -17.32 3.52
C GLY A 187 1.50 -16.21 2.54
N GLN A 188 1.34 -16.54 1.26
CA GLN A 188 0.85 -15.60 0.23
C GLN A 188 -0.33 -16.18 -0.53
N ILE A 189 -1.35 -15.36 -0.76
CA ILE A 189 -2.55 -15.72 -1.53
C ILE A 189 -2.85 -14.59 -2.54
N GLY A 190 -3.07 -14.95 -3.81
CA GLY A 190 -3.47 -14.03 -4.87
C GLY A 190 -2.31 -13.34 -5.60
N LYS A 191 -2.47 -12.07 -5.93
CA LYS A 191 -1.57 -11.30 -6.80
C LYS A 191 -0.22 -11.00 -6.15
N TRP A 192 0.87 -11.33 -6.85
CA TRP A 192 2.24 -10.96 -6.50
C TRP A 192 2.67 -9.64 -7.16
N ASP A 193 2.83 -9.66 -8.48
CA ASP A 193 3.13 -8.52 -9.35
C ASP A 193 4.40 -7.71 -9.03
N ILE A 194 5.43 -8.32 -8.44
CA ILE A 194 6.77 -7.70 -8.26
C ILE A 194 7.90 -8.69 -8.57
N GLY A 195 9.12 -8.18 -8.69
CA GLY A 195 10.32 -8.97 -8.98
C GLY A 195 10.44 -9.45 -10.43
N SER A 196 11.57 -10.10 -10.71
CA SER A 196 11.84 -10.78 -11.98
C SER A 196 11.07 -12.11 -12.09
N ARG A 197 11.19 -12.81 -13.23
CA ARG A 197 10.58 -14.14 -13.44
C ARG A 197 11.12 -15.20 -12.47
N SER A 198 12.33 -15.02 -11.96
CA SER A 198 12.93 -15.92 -10.97
C SER A 198 12.60 -15.52 -9.53
N GLN A 199 12.03 -14.34 -9.30
CA GLN A 199 11.71 -13.81 -7.97
C GLN A 199 10.20 -13.86 -7.72
N GLY A 200 9.66 -15.09 -7.72
CA GLY A 200 8.30 -15.35 -7.25
C GLY A 200 8.17 -15.22 -5.75
N PRO A 201 6.95 -15.33 -5.20
CA PRO A 201 6.76 -15.21 -3.76
C PRO A 201 7.58 -16.26 -2.98
N LEU A 202 7.67 -17.50 -3.49
CA LEU A 202 8.51 -18.56 -2.90
C LEU A 202 9.99 -18.18 -2.81
N GLN A 203 10.52 -17.52 -3.84
CA GLN A 203 11.91 -17.04 -3.87
C GLN A 203 12.10 -15.70 -3.15
N SER A 204 11.01 -15.12 -2.66
CA SER A 204 10.96 -13.79 -2.05
C SER A 204 10.45 -13.85 -0.60
N GLY A 205 10.70 -14.99 0.06
CA GLY A 205 10.51 -15.16 1.50
C GLY A 205 9.16 -15.73 1.93
N PHE A 206 8.27 -16.11 1.00
CA PHE A 206 7.05 -16.85 1.35
C PHE A 206 7.32 -18.36 1.39
N SER A 207 7.14 -18.97 2.56
CA SER A 207 7.26 -20.42 2.76
C SER A 207 6.11 -21.21 2.13
N LYS A 208 4.94 -20.58 2.02
CA LYS A 208 3.71 -21.14 1.44
C LYS A 208 3.06 -20.14 0.49
N VAL A 209 2.73 -20.60 -0.72
CA VAL A 209 2.02 -19.80 -1.73
C VAL A 209 0.80 -20.57 -2.19
N ALA A 210 -0.39 -20.01 -2.04
CA ALA A 210 -1.59 -20.64 -2.57
C ALA A 210 -1.46 -20.75 -4.09
N ARG A 211 -1.71 -21.95 -4.61
CA ARG A 211 -1.66 -22.21 -6.03
C ARG A 211 -2.83 -21.53 -6.72
N THR A 212 -2.60 -21.07 -7.95
CA THR A 212 -3.65 -20.49 -8.80
C THR A 212 -4.50 -21.64 -9.35
N PRO A 213 -5.77 -21.79 -8.91
CA PRO A 213 -6.63 -22.86 -9.39
C PRO A 213 -6.94 -22.70 -10.88
N PRO A 214 -7.30 -23.79 -11.58
CA PRO A 214 -7.74 -23.71 -12.97
C PRO A 214 -8.88 -22.71 -13.12
N LYS A 215 -8.73 -21.73 -14.02
CA LYS A 215 -9.80 -20.75 -14.30
C LYS A 215 -10.96 -21.43 -15.01
N LYS A 216 -12.20 -21.01 -14.72
CA LYS A 216 -13.36 -21.42 -15.52
C LYS A 216 -13.13 -21.02 -16.97
N LYS A 217 -13.36 -21.95 -17.90
CA LYS A 217 -13.45 -21.65 -19.33
C LYS A 217 -14.90 -21.77 -19.76
N TYR A 218 -15.45 -20.67 -20.28
CA TYR A 218 -16.82 -20.66 -20.77
C TYR A 218 -16.93 -21.43 -22.09
N THR A 219 -17.96 -22.26 -22.21
CA THR A 219 -18.30 -22.93 -23.48
C THR A 219 -18.86 -21.93 -24.49
N ARG A 220 -18.96 -22.33 -25.76
CA ARG A 220 -19.59 -21.50 -26.80
C ARG A 220 -21.04 -21.16 -26.44
N ASP A 221 -21.77 -22.13 -25.90
CA ASP A 221 -23.18 -21.98 -25.56
C ASP A 221 -23.38 -21.11 -24.31
N GLU A 222 -22.54 -21.29 -23.28
CA GLU A 222 -22.55 -20.41 -22.10
C GLU A 222 -22.26 -18.95 -22.49
N LEU A 223 -21.32 -18.73 -23.42
CA LEU A 223 -21.07 -17.38 -23.94
C LEU A 223 -22.25 -16.87 -24.76
N ALA A 224 -22.85 -17.69 -25.63
CA ALA A 224 -23.99 -17.27 -26.44
C ALA A 224 -25.18 -16.79 -25.57
N GLY A 225 -25.40 -17.44 -24.42
CA GLY A 225 -26.43 -17.06 -23.44
C GLY A 225 -26.05 -15.91 -22.49
N ALA A 226 -24.81 -15.46 -22.48
CA ALA A 226 -24.37 -14.37 -21.60
C ALA A 226 -24.76 -12.97 -22.15
N ARG A 227 -24.75 -11.94 -21.30
CA ARG A 227 -24.89 -10.55 -21.77
C ARG A 227 -23.80 -10.17 -22.78
N LEU A 228 -24.14 -9.36 -23.78
CA LEU A 228 -23.24 -8.96 -24.87
C LEU A 228 -21.92 -8.31 -24.42
N ASP A 229 -21.94 -7.52 -23.35
CA ASP A 229 -20.72 -6.90 -22.82
C ASP A 229 -19.79 -7.94 -22.18
N LEU A 230 -20.36 -8.89 -21.43
CA LEU A 230 -19.63 -10.02 -20.87
C LEU A 230 -19.09 -10.94 -21.97
N GLN A 231 -19.87 -11.21 -23.03
CA GLN A 231 -19.40 -11.95 -24.20
C GLN A 231 -18.17 -11.32 -24.83
N LYS A 232 -18.23 -10.00 -25.12
CA LYS A 232 -17.12 -9.25 -25.70
C LYS A 232 -15.89 -9.26 -24.77
N HIS A 233 -16.10 -9.14 -23.46
CA HIS A 233 -15.04 -9.17 -22.47
C HIS A 233 -14.33 -10.54 -22.45
N LEU A 234 -15.08 -11.64 -22.33
CA LEU A 234 -14.54 -12.99 -22.23
C LEU A 234 -13.91 -13.48 -23.54
N ARG A 235 -14.47 -13.11 -24.71
CA ARG A 235 -13.87 -13.47 -26.01
C ARG A 235 -12.45 -12.90 -26.18
N LYS A 236 -12.21 -11.67 -25.70
CA LYS A 236 -10.86 -11.05 -25.66
C LYS A 236 -9.87 -11.81 -24.77
N LYS A 237 -10.37 -12.68 -23.90
CA LYS A 237 -9.61 -13.52 -22.96
C LYS A 237 -9.66 -15.00 -23.32
N GLY A 238 -10.01 -15.34 -24.56
CA GLY A 238 -10.09 -16.74 -25.00
C GLY A 238 -11.16 -17.57 -24.27
N GLY A 239 -12.19 -16.90 -23.75
CA GLY A 239 -13.27 -17.53 -22.96
C GLY A 239 -12.88 -17.85 -21.52
N GLN A 240 -11.70 -17.45 -21.06
CA GLN A 240 -11.26 -17.68 -19.68
C GLN A 240 -11.85 -16.62 -18.74
N SER A 241 -12.44 -17.09 -17.66
CA SER A 241 -12.88 -16.26 -16.54
C SER A 241 -11.67 -15.67 -15.83
N LYS A 242 -11.82 -14.43 -15.34
CA LYS A 242 -10.86 -13.87 -14.40
C LYS A 242 -11.17 -14.29 -12.96
N TYR A 243 -12.45 -14.31 -12.59
CA TYR A 243 -12.90 -14.41 -11.20
C TYR A 243 -13.62 -15.72 -10.85
N PHE A 244 -13.88 -16.60 -11.79
CA PHE A 244 -14.32 -17.96 -11.53
C PHE A 244 -13.18 -18.95 -11.74
N CYS A 245 -13.06 -19.90 -10.82
CA CYS A 245 -12.14 -21.03 -10.90
C CYS A 245 -12.87 -22.35 -10.69
N ILE A 246 -12.16 -23.44 -10.92
CA ILE A 246 -12.60 -24.81 -10.66
C ILE A 246 -11.91 -25.27 -9.39
N ASP A 247 -12.69 -25.63 -8.38
CA ASP A 247 -12.19 -26.17 -7.12
C ASP A 247 -11.71 -27.63 -7.25
N GLU A 248 -11.24 -28.22 -6.15
CA GLU A 248 -10.73 -29.59 -6.08
C GLU A 248 -11.81 -30.63 -6.43
N ALA A 249 -13.08 -30.31 -6.23
CA ALA A 249 -14.22 -31.18 -6.54
C ALA A 249 -14.73 -31.00 -7.99
N GLY A 250 -14.06 -30.16 -8.80
CA GLY A 250 -14.47 -29.88 -10.17
C GLY A 250 -15.61 -28.87 -10.30
N LYS A 251 -15.99 -28.20 -9.21
CA LYS A 251 -17.10 -27.23 -9.20
C LYS A 251 -16.58 -25.82 -9.53
N THR A 252 -17.39 -25.09 -10.28
CA THR A 252 -17.15 -23.66 -10.51
C THR A 252 -17.44 -22.86 -9.24
N VAL A 253 -16.45 -22.12 -8.76
CA VAL A 253 -16.55 -21.24 -7.57
C VAL A 253 -15.98 -19.85 -7.85
N TRP A 254 -16.40 -18.87 -7.06
CA TRP A 254 -15.84 -17.52 -7.12
C TRP A 254 -14.45 -17.51 -6.48
N LEU A 255 -13.45 -17.02 -7.21
CA LEU A 255 -12.05 -17.08 -6.83
C LEU A 255 -11.76 -16.37 -5.51
N THR A 256 -12.41 -15.24 -5.26
CA THR A 256 -12.25 -14.52 -3.98
C THR A 256 -12.71 -15.39 -2.81
N ASP A 257 -13.76 -16.19 -2.99
CA ASP A 257 -14.26 -17.08 -1.95
C ASP A 257 -13.32 -18.28 -1.75
N TYR A 258 -12.79 -18.83 -2.85
CA TYR A 258 -11.74 -19.85 -2.81
C TYR A 258 -10.49 -19.35 -2.07
N ASP A 259 -10.05 -18.11 -2.32
CA ASP A 259 -8.95 -17.49 -1.58
C ASP A 259 -9.27 -17.34 -0.08
N GLY A 260 -10.53 -17.04 0.27
CA GLY A 260 -11.00 -16.99 1.66
C GLY A 260 -10.94 -18.33 2.39
N ASP A 261 -11.21 -19.44 1.67
CA ASP A 261 -11.00 -20.80 2.19
C ASP A 261 -9.51 -21.05 2.48
N ARG A 262 -8.62 -20.63 1.56
CA ARG A 262 -7.16 -20.76 1.75
C ARG A 262 -6.65 -19.94 2.93
N MET A 263 -7.18 -18.73 3.16
CA MET A 263 -6.82 -17.94 4.36
C MET A 263 -7.15 -18.69 5.66
N THR A 264 -8.37 -19.25 5.73
CA THR A 264 -8.85 -19.99 6.89
C THR A 264 -8.01 -21.25 7.13
N GLU A 265 -7.73 -21.99 6.05
CA GLU A 265 -6.90 -23.18 6.08
C GLU A 265 -5.49 -22.87 6.60
N PHE A 266 -4.84 -21.81 6.11
CA PHE A 266 -3.51 -21.40 6.54
C PHE A 266 -3.47 -21.10 8.04
N ILE A 267 -4.42 -20.31 8.54
CA ILE A 267 -4.48 -19.94 9.97
C ILE A 267 -4.67 -21.19 10.84
N LYS A 268 -5.61 -22.07 10.47
CA LYS A 268 -5.88 -23.30 11.23
C LYS A 268 -4.67 -24.24 11.27
N GLN A 269 -3.91 -24.33 10.17
CA GLN A 269 -2.68 -25.13 10.11
C GLN A 269 -1.53 -24.55 10.93
N HIS A 270 -1.48 -23.23 11.13
CA HIS A 270 -0.35 -22.53 11.74
C HIS A 270 -0.69 -21.79 13.03
N LYS A 271 -1.82 -22.11 13.66
CA LYS A 271 -2.25 -21.45 14.91
C LYS A 271 -1.28 -21.58 16.08
N ALA A 272 -0.37 -22.55 16.04
CA ALA A 272 0.68 -22.75 17.04
C ALA A 272 2.00 -22.02 16.70
N ASP A 273 2.16 -21.55 15.47
CA ASP A 273 3.35 -20.86 14.97
C ASP A 273 3.08 -19.36 14.82
N PRO A 274 4.06 -18.47 15.01
CA PRO A 274 3.91 -17.09 14.55
C PRO A 274 3.86 -17.06 13.03
N PHE A 275 2.85 -16.38 12.47
CA PHE A 275 2.67 -16.32 11.02
C PHE A 275 2.53 -14.91 10.45
N PHE A 276 2.91 -14.79 9.18
CA PHE A 276 2.61 -13.64 8.33
C PHE A 276 1.82 -14.11 7.12
N LEU A 277 0.58 -13.65 6.99
CA LEU A 277 -0.28 -13.93 5.85
C LEU A 277 -0.48 -12.67 5.01
N TYR A 278 -0.08 -12.74 3.74
CA TYR A 278 -0.30 -11.69 2.75
C TYR A 278 -1.38 -12.11 1.76
N TRP A 279 -2.55 -11.47 1.83
CA TRP A 279 -3.65 -11.72 0.90
C TRP A 279 -3.88 -10.51 -0.01
N SER A 280 -3.81 -10.76 -1.32
CA SER A 280 -4.06 -9.76 -2.36
C SER A 280 -4.96 -10.36 -3.44
N PRO A 281 -6.29 -10.33 -3.28
CA PRO A 281 -7.20 -10.95 -4.23
C PRO A 281 -7.12 -10.32 -5.64
N GLU A 282 -7.56 -11.06 -6.66
CA GLU A 282 -7.72 -10.50 -8.02
C GLU A 282 -8.88 -9.51 -8.11
N ALA A 283 -9.89 -9.69 -7.25
CA ALA A 283 -10.92 -8.69 -7.02
C ALA A 283 -10.31 -7.55 -6.18
N VAL A 284 -10.59 -6.28 -6.48
CA VAL A 284 -11.67 -5.78 -7.34
C VAL A 284 -11.13 -5.16 -8.63
N HIS A 285 -9.90 -5.50 -9.01
CA HIS A 285 -9.15 -4.89 -10.11
C HIS A 285 -9.83 -5.04 -11.47
N SER A 286 -9.83 -3.98 -12.28
CA SER A 286 -10.44 -4.01 -13.63
C SER A 286 -11.93 -4.36 -13.61
N SER A 287 -12.49 -4.66 -14.78
CA SER A 287 -13.92 -4.96 -14.91
C SER A 287 -14.34 -6.21 -14.15
N ASN A 288 -15.40 -6.09 -13.34
CA ASN A 288 -15.99 -7.18 -12.54
C ASN A 288 -17.32 -7.68 -13.14
N LEU A 289 -17.49 -7.64 -14.48
CA LEU A 289 -18.74 -7.99 -15.17
C LEU A 289 -19.33 -9.36 -14.77
N GLU A 290 -18.44 -10.28 -14.40
CA GLU A 290 -18.75 -11.64 -13.95
C GLU A 290 -19.38 -11.70 -12.54
N ALA A 291 -19.37 -10.62 -11.76
CA ALA A 291 -19.84 -10.63 -10.36
C ALA A 291 -21.27 -11.21 -10.24
N PRO A 292 -21.45 -12.30 -9.46
CA PRO A 292 -22.73 -12.96 -9.25
C PRO A 292 -23.87 -12.05 -8.79
N ALA A 293 -25.09 -12.38 -9.21
CA ALA A 293 -26.29 -11.67 -8.76
C ALA A 293 -26.53 -11.77 -7.24
N SER A 294 -26.11 -12.88 -6.61
CA SER A 294 -26.16 -13.05 -5.16
C SER A 294 -25.36 -11.98 -4.41
N LEU A 295 -24.26 -11.50 -4.99
CA LEU A 295 -23.44 -10.43 -4.43
C LEU A 295 -24.01 -9.06 -4.81
N THR A 296 -24.33 -8.83 -6.08
CA THR A 296 -24.77 -7.49 -6.52
C THR A 296 -26.11 -7.08 -5.94
N LYS A 297 -27.03 -8.02 -5.69
CA LYS A 297 -28.35 -7.76 -5.08
C LYS A 297 -28.27 -7.30 -3.61
N ARG A 298 -27.13 -7.50 -2.94
CA ARG A 298 -26.88 -7.03 -1.57
C ARG A 298 -26.52 -5.53 -1.53
N THR A 299 -26.31 -4.90 -2.68
CA THR A 299 -25.85 -3.52 -2.79
C THR A 299 -26.96 -2.58 -3.25
N ARG A 300 -26.85 -1.29 -2.88
CA ARG A 300 -27.68 -0.22 -3.45
C ARG A 300 -27.04 0.40 -4.70
N ALA A 301 -25.80 0.02 -5.03
CA ALA A 301 -25.11 0.47 -6.23
C ALA A 301 -25.93 0.18 -7.51
N ARG A 302 -25.83 1.08 -8.48
CA ARG A 302 -26.56 1.04 -9.75
C ARG A 302 -25.62 1.24 -10.93
N GLY A 303 -26.12 0.94 -12.14
CA GLY A 303 -25.37 1.12 -13.37
C GLY A 303 -24.05 0.35 -13.39
N LYS A 304 -23.00 0.98 -13.91
CA LYS A 304 -21.67 0.37 -14.11
C LYS A 304 -21.01 -0.10 -12.80
N ARG A 305 -21.22 0.63 -11.70
CA ARG A 305 -20.64 0.35 -10.38
C ARG A 305 -21.22 -0.89 -9.71
N GLN A 306 -22.42 -1.34 -10.08
CA GLN A 306 -23.09 -2.47 -9.44
C GLN A 306 -22.23 -3.74 -9.41
N LYS A 307 -21.47 -4.01 -10.48
CA LYS A 307 -20.61 -5.18 -10.60
C LYS A 307 -19.36 -5.09 -9.74
N LEU A 308 -18.74 -3.91 -9.69
CA LEU A 308 -17.67 -3.61 -8.75
C LEU A 308 -18.15 -3.78 -7.30
N ALA A 309 -19.33 -3.24 -6.97
CA ALA A 309 -19.90 -3.33 -5.64
C ALA A 309 -20.12 -4.77 -5.17
N GLY A 310 -20.61 -5.66 -6.05
CA GLY A 310 -20.71 -7.08 -5.73
C GLY A 310 -19.35 -7.73 -5.44
N ALA A 311 -18.30 -7.36 -6.17
CA ALA A 311 -16.95 -7.87 -5.92
C ALA A 311 -16.39 -7.37 -4.58
N ILE A 312 -16.64 -6.10 -4.21
CA ILE A 312 -16.26 -5.54 -2.90
C ILE A 312 -16.98 -6.28 -1.76
N VAL A 313 -18.28 -6.58 -1.92
CA VAL A 313 -19.04 -7.36 -0.95
C VAL A 313 -18.44 -8.76 -0.73
N SER A 314 -17.96 -9.42 -1.78
CA SER A 314 -17.28 -10.73 -1.63
C SER A 314 -15.94 -10.59 -0.89
N VAL A 315 -15.16 -9.54 -1.15
CA VAL A 315 -13.95 -9.26 -0.36
C VAL A 315 -14.32 -9.07 1.13
N ASP A 316 -15.35 -8.29 1.43
CA ASP A 316 -15.83 -8.07 2.80
C ASP A 316 -16.25 -9.38 3.48
N ASP A 317 -16.98 -10.27 2.79
CA ASP A 317 -17.36 -11.58 3.32
C ASP A 317 -16.14 -12.40 3.75
N GLN A 318 -15.06 -12.36 2.97
CA GLN A 318 -13.83 -13.09 3.29
C GLN A 318 -13.03 -12.44 4.41
N VAL A 319 -13.09 -11.11 4.58
CA VAL A 319 -12.61 -10.47 5.81
C VAL A 319 -13.41 -10.95 7.01
N GLY A 320 -14.73 -11.06 6.89
CA GLY A 320 -15.58 -11.62 7.93
C GLY A 320 -15.19 -13.06 8.29
N LYS A 321 -14.91 -13.89 7.28
CA LYS A 321 -14.45 -15.26 7.47
C LYS A 321 -13.08 -15.34 8.16
N LEU A 322 -12.14 -14.50 7.76
CA LEU A 322 -10.83 -14.34 8.40
C LEU A 322 -10.98 -13.98 9.88
N LEU A 323 -11.76 -12.95 10.20
CA LEU A 323 -11.94 -12.49 11.58
C LEU A 323 -12.59 -13.57 12.45
N ARG A 324 -13.64 -14.24 11.96
CA ARG A 324 -14.25 -15.39 12.68
C ARG A 324 -13.23 -16.50 12.94
N THR A 325 -12.38 -16.81 11.96
CA THR A 325 -11.35 -17.85 12.13
C THR A 325 -10.34 -17.45 13.21
N LEU A 326 -9.90 -16.19 13.23
CA LEU A 326 -9.00 -15.69 14.27
C LEU A 326 -9.66 -15.71 15.65
N ASP A 327 -10.96 -15.43 15.73
CA ASP A 327 -11.75 -15.49 16.98
C ASP A 327 -11.89 -16.96 17.46
N GLU A 328 -12.30 -17.87 16.57
CA GLU A 328 -12.47 -19.32 16.84
C GLU A 328 -11.19 -19.98 17.33
N GLU A 329 -10.04 -19.60 16.77
CA GLU A 329 -8.74 -20.15 17.15
C GLU A 329 -8.07 -19.39 18.30
N GLY A 330 -8.73 -18.38 18.89
CA GLY A 330 -8.21 -17.61 20.03
C GLY A 330 -7.02 -16.69 19.69
N LEU A 331 -6.82 -16.36 18.42
CA LEU A 331 -5.67 -15.62 17.91
C LEU A 331 -5.89 -14.11 17.79
N ARG A 332 -7.14 -13.66 17.86
CA ARG A 332 -7.54 -12.27 17.53
C ARG A 332 -6.76 -11.18 18.28
N ARG A 333 -6.52 -11.36 19.58
CA ARG A 333 -5.78 -10.40 20.43
C ARG A 333 -4.27 -10.39 20.19
N ASN A 334 -3.74 -11.45 19.59
CA ASN A 334 -2.32 -11.58 19.24
C ASN A 334 -2.08 -11.53 17.72
N THR A 335 -3.00 -10.94 16.95
CA THR A 335 -2.87 -10.81 15.50
C THR A 335 -3.08 -9.37 15.08
N LEU A 336 -2.07 -8.75 14.46
CA LEU A 336 -2.24 -7.48 13.76
C LEU A 336 -2.87 -7.74 12.39
N VAL A 337 -4.04 -7.17 12.16
CA VAL A 337 -4.69 -7.14 10.84
C VAL A 337 -4.52 -5.75 10.25
N ILE A 338 -3.89 -5.67 9.08
CA ILE A 338 -3.76 -4.44 8.28
C ILE A 338 -4.59 -4.63 7.01
N PHE A 339 -5.52 -3.71 6.76
CA PHE A 339 -6.27 -3.65 5.51
C PHE A 339 -5.90 -2.37 4.77
N SER A 340 -5.57 -2.46 3.48
CA SER A 340 -5.31 -1.29 2.63
C SER A 340 -5.50 -1.60 1.12
N SER A 341 -5.18 -0.63 0.26
CA SER A 341 -5.22 -0.78 -1.20
C SER A 341 -3.89 -0.42 -1.87
N ASP A 342 -3.60 -1.03 -3.01
CA ASP A 342 -2.36 -0.82 -3.76
C ASP A 342 -2.33 0.46 -4.60
N ASN A 343 -3.49 1.06 -4.88
CA ASN A 343 -3.68 2.40 -5.42
C ASN A 343 -5.15 2.80 -5.29
N GLY A 344 -5.44 4.09 -5.51
CA GLY A 344 -6.82 4.59 -5.46
C GLY A 344 -7.71 4.11 -6.62
N ALA A 345 -8.96 4.58 -6.59
CA ALA A 345 -10.07 4.01 -7.34
C ALA A 345 -9.84 3.98 -8.86
N ASN A 346 -10.30 2.93 -9.52
CA ASN A 346 -10.48 2.96 -10.97
C ASN A 346 -11.88 3.49 -11.32
N SER A 347 -12.00 4.82 -11.50
CA SER A 347 -13.26 5.48 -11.88
C SER A 347 -13.85 4.90 -13.17
N GLY A 348 -12.97 4.47 -14.08
CA GLY A 348 -13.32 3.76 -15.31
C GLY A 348 -14.00 2.41 -15.09
N GLU A 349 -13.97 1.84 -13.89
CA GLU A 349 -14.71 0.61 -13.50
C GLU A 349 -15.79 0.90 -12.46
N GLY A 350 -16.08 2.18 -12.20
CA GLY A 350 -17.08 2.65 -11.26
C GLY A 350 -16.60 2.77 -9.83
N GLY A 351 -15.28 2.72 -9.55
CA GLY A 351 -14.72 2.97 -8.22
C GLY A 351 -14.86 4.44 -7.80
N SER A 352 -14.89 4.71 -6.49
CA SER A 352 -15.08 6.05 -5.93
C SER A 352 -13.91 6.46 -5.05
N SER A 353 -13.41 7.66 -5.28
CA SER A 353 -12.39 8.30 -4.44
C SER A 353 -13.00 9.29 -3.43
N ALA A 354 -14.34 9.40 -3.39
CA ALA A 354 -15.04 10.41 -2.59
C ALA A 354 -14.58 10.41 -1.12
N PRO A 355 -14.43 11.60 -0.48
CA PRO A 355 -14.74 12.93 -1.03
C PRO A 355 -13.64 13.52 -1.93
N TYR A 356 -12.56 12.78 -2.20
CA TYR A 356 -11.49 13.22 -3.08
C TYR A 356 -11.84 12.98 -4.56
N THR A 357 -11.12 13.63 -5.46
CA THR A 357 -11.27 13.43 -6.90
C THR A 357 -10.02 12.81 -7.53
N GLY A 358 -10.15 12.34 -8.77
CA GLY A 358 -9.12 11.57 -9.46
C GLY A 358 -9.05 10.11 -9.02
N GLY A 359 -8.14 9.36 -9.65
CA GLY A 359 -8.05 7.92 -9.50
C GLY A 359 -7.15 7.29 -10.56
N LYS A 360 -7.09 5.97 -10.59
CA LYS A 360 -6.37 5.23 -11.62
C LYS A 360 -6.99 5.50 -12.98
N GLY A 361 -6.20 6.14 -13.84
CA GLY A 361 -6.53 6.40 -15.24
C GLY A 361 -7.23 7.73 -15.51
N GLU A 362 -7.70 8.44 -14.48
CA GLU A 362 -8.40 9.72 -14.59
C GLU A 362 -7.98 10.64 -13.44
N GLY A 363 -7.53 11.86 -13.72
CA GLY A 363 -7.08 12.79 -12.67
C GLY A 363 -5.94 12.22 -11.81
N THR A 364 -4.97 11.54 -12.41
CA THR A 364 -3.91 10.80 -11.70
C THR A 364 -2.98 11.67 -10.86
N GLN A 365 -3.04 12.99 -10.94
CA GLN A 365 -2.22 13.85 -10.09
C GLN A 365 -2.81 14.06 -8.68
N LYS A 366 -4.10 13.76 -8.54
CA LYS A 366 -4.94 14.07 -7.39
C LYS A 366 -4.90 13.00 -6.28
N GLU A 367 -5.41 13.37 -5.11
CA GLU A 367 -5.50 12.52 -3.92
C GLU A 367 -6.18 11.19 -4.22
N GLY A 368 -7.21 11.17 -5.08
CA GLY A 368 -7.98 9.95 -5.37
C GLY A 368 -7.19 8.82 -6.02
N TRP A 369 -5.96 9.06 -6.53
CA TRP A 369 -5.10 7.98 -7.01
C TRP A 369 -4.13 7.45 -5.95
N VAL A 370 -3.75 8.27 -4.97
CA VAL A 370 -2.66 7.95 -4.03
C VAL A 370 -3.10 7.82 -2.57
N ARG A 371 -4.22 8.43 -2.17
CA ARG A 371 -4.83 8.25 -0.85
C ARG A 371 -5.72 7.01 -0.87
N VAL A 372 -5.49 6.09 0.07
CA VAL A 372 -6.14 4.77 0.09
C VAL A 372 -6.77 4.49 1.46
N PRO A 373 -7.91 3.76 1.51
CA PRO A 373 -8.49 3.38 2.78
C PRO A 373 -7.51 2.47 3.52
N THR A 374 -7.24 2.71 4.81
CA THR A 374 -6.31 1.90 5.61
C THR A 374 -6.81 1.70 7.04
N ILE A 375 -6.82 0.46 7.52
CA ILE A 375 -7.23 0.10 8.88
C ILE A 375 -6.14 -0.76 9.52
N PHE A 376 -5.75 -0.42 10.74
CA PHE A 376 -4.92 -1.26 11.59
C PHE A 376 -5.74 -1.75 12.78
N SER A 377 -5.77 -3.05 13.05
CA SER A 377 -6.52 -3.59 14.17
C SER A 377 -5.78 -4.72 14.87
N MET A 378 -5.59 -4.55 16.18
CA MET A 378 -5.05 -5.55 17.10
C MET A 378 -5.60 -5.28 18.50
N PRO A 379 -6.78 -5.82 18.86
CA PRO A 379 -7.42 -5.62 20.15
C PRO A 379 -6.49 -5.97 21.30
N GLY A 380 -6.40 -5.06 22.27
CA GLY A 380 -5.48 -5.15 23.41
C GLY A 380 -4.10 -4.51 23.18
N LEU A 381 -3.73 -4.18 21.94
CA LEU A 381 -2.56 -3.34 21.64
C LEU A 381 -2.97 -1.96 21.11
N LEU A 382 -3.90 -1.92 20.15
CA LEU A 382 -4.40 -0.69 19.55
C LEU A 382 -5.77 -0.32 20.14
N PRO A 383 -6.08 0.98 20.27
CA PRO A 383 -7.38 1.42 20.73
C PRO A 383 -8.45 1.11 19.69
N GLU A 384 -9.62 0.69 20.15
CA GLU A 384 -10.76 0.34 19.32
C GLU A 384 -11.60 1.59 18.99
N GLY A 385 -12.13 1.64 17.76
CA GLY A 385 -13.07 2.66 17.32
C GLY A 385 -12.45 4.05 17.13
N THR A 386 -11.13 4.13 16.97
CA THR A 386 -10.41 5.40 16.87
C THR A 386 -10.01 5.74 15.44
N GLN A 387 -9.60 7.00 15.26
CA GLN A 387 -9.17 7.53 13.97
C GLN A 387 -7.80 8.19 14.11
N TYR A 388 -6.92 7.92 13.15
CA TYR A 388 -5.65 8.61 13.00
C TYR A 388 -5.62 9.43 11.71
N ASN A 389 -5.30 10.73 11.86
CA ASN A 389 -5.33 11.71 10.77
C ASN A 389 -3.95 12.10 10.27
N GLY A 390 -2.88 11.66 10.93
CA GLY A 390 -1.52 12.01 10.55
C GLY A 390 -1.10 11.33 9.25
N LEU A 391 -0.20 11.98 8.51
CA LEU A 391 0.35 11.43 7.27
C LEU A 391 1.10 10.12 7.53
N ILE A 392 0.67 9.04 6.87
CA ILE A 392 1.36 7.73 6.81
C ILE A 392 1.51 7.29 5.36
N ALA A 393 2.43 6.36 5.13
CA ALA A 393 2.67 5.74 3.84
C ALA A 393 2.63 4.21 3.91
N ASN A 394 2.32 3.57 2.80
CA ASN A 394 2.26 2.10 2.70
C ASN A 394 3.60 1.41 3.03
N PHE A 395 4.73 2.10 2.90
CA PHE A 395 6.03 1.57 3.34
C PHE A 395 6.17 1.48 4.87
N ASP A 396 5.35 2.21 5.65
CA ASP A 396 5.37 2.14 7.12
C ASP A 396 4.91 0.78 7.63
N PHE A 397 4.18 0.03 6.80
CA PHE A 397 3.64 -1.28 7.18
C PHE A 397 4.80 -2.24 7.49
N TYR A 398 5.87 -2.18 6.70
CA TYR A 398 7.10 -2.93 6.97
C TYR A 398 7.68 -2.55 8.33
N SER A 399 7.97 -1.27 8.56
CA SER A 399 8.65 -0.78 9.76
C SER A 399 7.83 -1.01 11.03
N THR A 400 6.51 -0.85 10.94
CA THR A 400 5.56 -1.17 12.00
C THR A 400 5.57 -2.65 12.34
N ILE A 401 5.54 -3.53 11.33
CA ILE A 401 5.59 -4.99 11.55
C ILE A 401 6.95 -5.41 12.11
N ALA A 402 8.06 -4.88 11.59
CA ALA A 402 9.40 -5.15 12.12
C ALA A 402 9.49 -4.81 13.62
N SER A 403 9.01 -3.63 14.01
CA SER A 403 8.99 -3.19 15.40
C SER A 403 8.05 -4.05 16.27
N LEU A 404 6.87 -4.37 15.75
CA LEU A 404 5.87 -5.21 16.43
C LEU A 404 6.42 -6.58 16.81
N VAL A 405 7.22 -7.19 15.93
CA VAL A 405 7.82 -8.52 16.17
C VAL A 405 9.09 -8.46 17.03
N GLY A 406 9.42 -7.28 17.58
CA GLY A 406 10.54 -7.07 18.49
C GLY A 406 11.90 -6.83 17.81
N GLU A 407 11.89 -6.45 16.53
CA GLU A 407 13.10 -6.36 15.71
C GLU A 407 13.40 -4.91 15.32
N ALA A 408 14.68 -4.61 15.09
CA ALA A 408 15.08 -3.30 14.61
C ALA A 408 14.58 -3.07 13.19
N ILE A 409 14.08 -1.86 12.91
CA ILE A 409 13.73 -1.42 11.56
C ILE A 409 15.01 -1.43 10.71
N PRO A 410 15.02 -2.12 9.55
CA PRO A 410 16.18 -2.11 8.66
C PRO A 410 16.56 -0.70 8.21
N LYS A 411 17.88 -0.43 8.12
CA LYS A 411 18.41 0.90 7.77
C LYS A 411 17.97 1.42 6.40
N HIS A 412 17.54 0.54 5.49
CA HIS A 412 17.06 0.94 4.17
C HIS A 412 15.61 1.44 4.18
N CYS A 413 14.86 1.19 5.25
CA CYS A 413 13.45 1.56 5.31
C CYS A 413 13.31 3.08 5.47
N ASP A 414 12.37 3.65 4.71
CA ASP A 414 11.91 5.03 4.93
C ASP A 414 10.77 5.08 5.95
N GLY A 415 10.13 3.94 6.23
CA GLY A 415 8.98 3.86 7.12
C GLY A 415 9.33 3.95 8.60
N VAL A 416 8.35 4.37 9.39
CA VAL A 416 8.44 4.45 10.86
C VAL A 416 7.53 3.43 11.54
N ASP A 417 7.75 3.19 12.84
CA ASP A 417 6.79 2.45 13.66
C ASP A 417 5.53 3.29 13.89
N LEU A 418 4.39 2.83 13.38
CA LEU A 418 3.11 3.50 13.56
C LEU A 418 2.44 3.18 14.89
N VAL A 419 2.83 2.12 15.62
CA VAL A 419 2.13 1.73 16.86
C VAL A 419 2.06 2.88 17.88
N PRO A 420 3.12 3.67 18.15
CA PRO A 420 3.03 4.82 19.06
C PRO A 420 2.04 5.89 18.60
N TYR A 421 1.91 6.13 17.29
CA TYR A 421 0.98 7.10 16.72
C TYR A 421 -0.47 6.59 16.78
N LEU A 422 -0.68 5.35 16.34
CA LEU A 422 -1.99 4.69 16.33
C LEU A 422 -2.53 4.44 17.74
N ALA A 423 -1.65 4.21 18.72
CA ALA A 423 -2.02 4.11 20.13
C ALA A 423 -2.20 5.47 20.84
N GLY A 424 -2.09 6.59 20.11
CA GLY A 424 -2.26 7.94 20.65
C GLY A 424 -1.13 8.43 21.56
N ARG A 425 -0.01 7.70 21.63
CA ARG A 425 1.17 8.10 22.42
C ARG A 425 1.96 9.20 21.73
N HIS A 426 2.04 9.16 20.39
CA HIS A 426 2.57 10.23 19.55
C HIS A 426 1.44 10.93 18.82
N LYS A 427 1.54 12.26 18.68
CA LYS A 427 0.56 13.11 17.99
C LYS A 427 1.18 13.73 16.74
N GLY A 428 0.33 14.13 15.80
CA GLY A 428 0.76 14.79 14.56
C GLY A 428 0.95 13.80 13.42
N ASP A 429 1.76 14.20 12.43
CA ASP A 429 2.07 13.37 11.27
C ASP A 429 3.20 12.39 11.58
N ALA A 430 3.11 11.15 11.09
CA ALA A 430 4.23 10.21 11.18
C ALA A 430 5.35 10.59 10.20
N HIS A 431 4.98 11.28 9.11
CA HIS A 431 5.88 11.87 8.13
C HIS A 431 5.57 13.35 7.94
N GLU A 432 6.56 14.21 8.13
CA GLU A 432 6.37 15.64 7.85
C GLU A 432 6.03 15.89 6.37
N PHE A 433 6.70 15.17 5.46
CA PHE A 433 6.50 15.27 4.02
C PHE A 433 6.33 13.89 3.39
N LEU A 434 5.48 13.80 2.36
CA LEU A 434 5.44 12.67 1.45
C LEU A 434 5.62 13.15 0.01
N TYR A 435 6.27 12.34 -0.82
CA TYR A 435 6.69 12.70 -2.16
C TYR A 435 6.23 11.71 -3.23
N TRP A 436 6.09 12.18 -4.47
CA TRP A 436 5.83 11.36 -5.64
C TRP A 436 6.68 11.83 -6.82
N LEU A 437 7.23 10.86 -7.55
CA LEU A 437 7.93 11.09 -8.81
C LEU A 437 7.68 9.92 -9.76
N ASN A 438 6.76 10.16 -10.68
CA ASN A 438 6.35 9.27 -11.74
C ASN A 438 6.32 10.09 -13.02
N ASN A 439 7.41 10.22 -13.76
CA ASN A 439 7.43 10.98 -15.01
C ASN A 439 8.54 10.52 -15.96
N GLU A 440 9.10 9.33 -15.71
CA GLU A 440 10.20 8.78 -16.49
C GLU A 440 9.80 8.57 -17.96
N PRO A 441 10.73 8.70 -18.93
CA PRO A 441 10.44 8.57 -20.36
C PRO A 441 9.78 7.26 -20.79
N GLY A 442 9.94 6.18 -20.01
CA GLY A 442 9.30 4.89 -20.25
C GLY A 442 7.91 4.72 -19.61
N ASP A 443 7.45 5.68 -18.82
CA ASP A 443 6.15 5.63 -18.15
C ASP A 443 5.05 6.25 -19.02
N ALA A 444 3.84 5.67 -18.98
CA ALA A 444 2.73 6.17 -19.78
C ALA A 444 2.28 7.52 -19.22
N GLU A 445 2.08 8.52 -20.08
CA GLU A 445 1.71 9.89 -19.69
C GLU A 445 0.51 9.98 -18.75
N ARG A 446 -0.46 9.07 -18.90
CA ARG A 446 -1.63 9.00 -18.01
C ARG A 446 -1.29 8.67 -16.55
N ARG A 447 -0.04 8.28 -16.26
CA ARG A 447 0.49 7.96 -14.92
C ARG A 447 1.43 9.03 -14.39
N HIS A 448 1.66 10.10 -15.14
CA HIS A 448 2.65 11.09 -14.76
C HIS A 448 2.19 11.88 -13.53
N LEU A 449 3.01 11.92 -12.48
CA LEU A 449 2.74 12.59 -11.22
C LEU A 449 4.06 13.04 -10.60
N ILE A 450 4.19 14.34 -10.39
CA ILE A 450 5.25 14.95 -9.58
C ILE A 450 4.55 15.70 -8.46
N ALA A 451 4.71 15.26 -7.20
CA ALA A 451 3.96 15.87 -6.09
C ALA A 451 4.67 15.86 -4.74
N VAL A 452 4.23 16.76 -3.85
CA VAL A 452 4.59 16.81 -2.44
C VAL A 452 3.34 17.05 -1.59
N ARG A 453 3.28 16.34 -0.45
CA ARG A 453 2.30 16.52 0.61
C ARG A 453 3.00 17.05 1.86
N TRP A 454 2.44 18.08 2.49
CA TRP A 454 2.92 18.63 3.77
C TRP A 454 1.76 19.25 4.54
N LYS A 455 1.49 18.78 5.76
CA LYS A 455 0.34 19.25 6.57
C LYS A 455 -0.96 19.20 5.75
N ASN A 456 -1.60 20.35 5.49
CA ASN A 456 -2.80 20.45 4.64
C ASN A 456 -2.48 20.81 3.18
N TRP A 457 -1.25 21.16 2.85
CA TRP A 457 -0.84 21.53 1.51
C TRP A 457 -0.53 20.32 0.62
N ARG A 458 -0.97 20.40 -0.63
CA ARG A 458 -0.60 19.47 -1.69
C ARG A 458 -0.16 20.27 -2.91
N LEU A 459 1.06 19.99 -3.36
CA LEU A 459 1.66 20.60 -4.55
C LEU A 459 1.81 19.51 -5.60
N TYR A 460 1.29 19.70 -6.81
CA TYR A 460 1.53 18.75 -7.90
C TYR A 460 1.70 19.43 -9.26
N ARG A 461 2.30 18.69 -10.18
CA ARG A 461 2.31 18.95 -11.63
C ARG A 461 2.42 17.65 -12.40
N LYS A 462 2.08 17.66 -13.70
CA LYS A 462 2.15 16.46 -14.54
C LYS A 462 3.55 16.30 -15.15
N TYR A 463 4.08 17.33 -15.79
CA TYR A 463 5.43 17.35 -16.35
C TYR A 463 6.32 18.38 -15.64
N GLU A 464 7.65 18.25 -15.79
CA GLU A 464 8.60 19.20 -15.20
C GLU A 464 8.48 20.63 -15.77
N LYS A 465 8.04 20.74 -17.02
CA LYS A 465 7.79 22.02 -17.69
C LYS A 465 6.48 22.69 -17.25
N ASP A 466 5.58 21.94 -16.62
CA ASP A 466 4.29 22.47 -16.21
C ASP A 466 4.46 23.33 -14.96
N PRO A 467 3.64 24.39 -14.81
CA PRO A 467 3.59 25.14 -13.56
C PRO A 467 3.13 24.25 -12.41
N TRP A 468 3.66 24.50 -11.23
CA TRP A 468 3.16 23.88 -10.01
C TRP A 468 1.77 24.40 -9.67
N GLN A 469 0.89 23.48 -9.28
CA GLN A 469 -0.43 23.78 -8.73
C GLN A 469 -0.44 23.46 -7.24
N LEU A 470 -1.00 24.34 -6.41
CA LEU A 470 -1.02 24.20 -4.95
C LEU A 470 -2.47 24.18 -4.44
N PHE A 471 -2.78 23.22 -3.57
CA PHE A 471 -4.11 23.03 -3.00
C PHE A 471 -4.02 22.94 -1.47
N ASP A 472 -4.99 23.53 -0.77
CA ASP A 472 -5.24 23.31 0.66
C ASP A 472 -6.31 22.23 0.82
N LEU A 473 -5.90 21.01 1.15
CA LEU A 473 -6.82 19.87 1.23
C LEU A 473 -7.82 19.96 2.39
N ALA A 474 -7.59 20.84 3.39
CA ALA A 474 -8.57 21.04 4.45
C ALA A 474 -9.77 21.86 3.94
N ALA A 475 -9.54 22.83 3.06
CA ALA A 475 -10.57 23.69 2.49
C ALA A 475 -11.06 23.22 1.11
N ASP A 476 -10.29 22.37 0.42
CA ASP A 476 -10.54 21.91 -0.94
C ASP A 476 -10.05 20.47 -1.13
N PRO A 477 -10.76 19.47 -0.55
CA PRO A 477 -10.41 18.06 -0.70
C PRO A 477 -10.51 17.57 -2.15
N GLU A 478 -11.26 18.27 -3.01
CA GLU A 478 -11.43 17.91 -4.42
C GLU A 478 -10.31 18.42 -5.33
N GLU A 479 -9.40 19.25 -4.80
CA GLU A 479 -8.29 19.88 -5.55
C GLU A 479 -8.83 20.61 -6.80
N THR A 480 -9.77 21.53 -6.58
CA THR A 480 -10.46 22.31 -7.61
C THR A 480 -9.96 23.75 -7.70
N ARG A 481 -9.33 24.27 -6.64
CA ARG A 481 -8.91 25.66 -6.51
C ARG A 481 -7.41 25.73 -6.31
N ASP A 482 -6.69 25.98 -7.41
CA ASP A 482 -5.25 26.27 -7.33
C ASP A 482 -5.01 27.63 -6.66
N VAL A 483 -4.24 27.61 -5.57
CA VAL A 483 -3.90 28.78 -4.76
C VAL A 483 -2.41 29.11 -4.78
N ALA A 484 -1.63 28.53 -5.71
CA ALA A 484 -0.18 28.76 -5.80
C ALA A 484 0.19 30.25 -5.90
N ALA A 485 -0.55 31.03 -6.69
CA ALA A 485 -0.33 32.47 -6.86
C ALA A 485 -0.57 33.27 -5.57
N LYS A 486 -1.48 32.80 -4.70
CA LYS A 486 -1.80 33.43 -3.40
C LYS A 486 -0.82 33.01 -2.29
N HIS A 487 -0.18 31.84 -2.43
CA HIS A 487 0.78 31.31 -1.46
C HIS A 487 2.13 30.95 -2.11
N PRO A 488 2.83 31.92 -2.75
CA PRO A 488 4.03 31.63 -3.53
C PRO A 488 5.19 31.10 -2.68
N LEU A 489 5.29 31.50 -1.40
CA LEU A 489 6.31 31.00 -0.49
C LEU A 489 6.09 29.52 -0.13
N VAL A 490 4.83 29.09 0.03
CA VAL A 490 4.48 27.69 0.29
C VAL A 490 4.80 26.84 -0.94
N ALA A 491 4.40 27.30 -2.13
CA ALA A 491 4.70 26.60 -3.39
C ALA A 491 6.21 26.43 -3.59
N ARG A 492 7.00 27.49 -3.40
CA ARG A 492 8.47 27.42 -3.50
C ARG A 492 9.09 26.50 -2.46
N HIS A 493 8.60 26.52 -1.22
CA HIS A 493 9.08 25.63 -0.17
C HIS A 493 8.87 24.16 -0.53
N LEU A 494 7.66 23.79 -0.95
CA LEU A 494 7.31 22.43 -1.33
C LEU A 494 8.05 21.97 -2.59
N ALA A 495 8.17 22.84 -3.59
CA ALA A 495 8.97 22.56 -4.79
C ALA A 495 10.45 22.31 -4.43
N GLY A 496 11.02 23.10 -3.52
CA GLY A 496 12.38 22.91 -3.03
C GLY A 496 12.56 21.58 -2.27
N LYS A 497 11.59 21.21 -1.43
CA LYS A 497 11.58 19.91 -0.74
C LYS A 497 11.49 18.75 -1.72
N HIS A 498 10.64 18.86 -2.75
CA HIS A 498 10.56 17.87 -3.83
C HIS A 498 11.91 17.69 -4.52
N ALA A 499 12.52 18.79 -4.96
CA ALA A 499 13.79 18.76 -5.69
C ALA A 499 14.92 18.16 -4.85
N ALA A 500 14.99 18.52 -3.57
CA ALA A 500 15.97 17.96 -2.64
C ALA A 500 15.79 16.45 -2.46
N TRP A 501 14.55 15.97 -2.29
CA TRP A 501 14.26 14.53 -2.21
C TRP A 501 14.58 13.81 -3.53
N ALA A 502 14.17 14.37 -4.67
CA ALA A 502 14.39 13.80 -5.99
C ALA A 502 15.88 13.61 -6.31
N ALA A 503 16.74 14.54 -5.87
CA ALA A 503 18.19 14.45 -6.02
C ALA A 503 18.83 13.29 -5.22
N THR A 504 18.12 12.67 -4.28
CA THR A 504 18.60 11.50 -3.52
C THR A 504 18.26 10.16 -4.15
N LEU A 505 17.46 10.15 -5.22
CA LEU A 505 16.91 8.94 -5.78
C LEU A 505 17.91 8.23 -6.69
N ALA A 506 17.80 6.91 -6.75
CA ALA A 506 18.60 6.11 -7.69
C ALA A 506 18.14 6.40 -9.13
N PRO A 507 19.02 6.23 -10.12
CA PRO A 507 18.62 6.27 -11.52
C PRO A 507 17.63 5.14 -11.85
N LEU A 508 16.92 5.26 -12.98
CA LEU A 508 16.00 4.24 -13.48
C LEU A 508 16.67 2.86 -13.52
N GLY A 509 16.06 1.89 -12.84
CA GLY A 509 16.54 0.51 -12.76
C GLY A 509 16.43 -0.19 -14.12
N LYS A 510 17.45 -0.99 -14.46
CA LYS A 510 17.47 -1.77 -15.71
C LYS A 510 16.64 -3.05 -15.54
N VAL A 511 15.59 -3.20 -16.35
CA VAL A 511 14.86 -4.47 -16.49
C VAL A 511 15.65 -5.36 -17.47
N PRO A 512 16.12 -6.56 -17.07
CA PRO A 512 16.84 -7.45 -17.97
C PRO A 512 15.98 -7.82 -19.19
N GLY A 513 16.51 -7.64 -20.39
CA GLY A 513 15.83 -8.02 -21.64
C GLY A 513 15.57 -9.53 -21.65
N ASN A 514 14.30 -9.93 -21.84
CA ASN A 514 13.76 -11.31 -21.85
C ASN A 514 13.14 -11.85 -20.55
N GLN A 515 12.92 -11.03 -19.51
CA GLN A 515 12.21 -11.51 -18.32
C GLN A 515 10.71 -11.17 -18.38
N GLU A 516 9.88 -12.22 -18.50
CA GLU A 516 8.45 -12.16 -18.19
C GLU A 516 8.22 -11.68 -16.74
N ARG A 517 7.03 -11.16 -16.47
CA ARG A 517 6.67 -10.43 -15.24
C ARG A 517 6.30 -11.41 -14.13
N GLY A 518 6.75 -11.13 -12.89
CA GLY A 518 6.35 -11.87 -11.70
C GLY A 518 6.84 -13.32 -11.73
N GLY A 519 7.24 -13.88 -10.59
CA GLY A 519 7.71 -15.26 -10.59
C GLY A 519 6.71 -16.25 -11.20
N ARG A 520 7.22 -17.42 -11.61
CA ARG A 520 6.39 -18.47 -12.22
C ARG A 520 5.12 -18.73 -11.40
N ASP A 521 3.97 -18.52 -12.04
CA ASP A 521 2.66 -18.77 -11.45
C ASP A 521 2.54 -20.25 -11.04
N GLN A 522 2.17 -20.46 -9.78
CA GLN A 522 2.07 -21.78 -9.19
C GLN A 522 0.70 -22.36 -9.52
N ARG A 523 0.52 -22.90 -10.73
CA ARG A 523 -0.78 -23.48 -11.14
C ARG A 523 -1.13 -24.72 -10.32
N GLY A 524 -2.43 -24.94 -10.12
CA GLY A 524 -3.01 -26.12 -9.44
C GLY A 524 -3.82 -25.73 -8.21
N HIS A 525 -4.13 -26.72 -7.37
CA HIS A 525 -4.89 -26.55 -6.12
C HIS A 525 -3.98 -26.64 -4.89
N GLY A 526 -4.41 -26.07 -3.76
CA GLY A 526 -3.67 -26.14 -2.50
C GLY A 526 -2.45 -25.22 -2.45
N TRP A 527 -1.35 -25.68 -1.84
CA TRP A 527 -0.16 -24.86 -1.56
C TRP A 527 1.07 -25.31 -2.35
N ALA A 528 1.81 -24.35 -2.89
CA ALA A 528 3.20 -24.51 -3.25
C ALA A 528 4.06 -24.18 -2.03
N LEU A 529 5.10 -24.98 -1.80
CA LEU A 529 6.00 -24.84 -0.65
C LEU A 529 7.39 -24.40 -1.13
N ALA A 530 8.08 -23.61 -0.31
CA ALA A 530 9.49 -23.33 -0.55
C ALA A 530 10.29 -24.62 -0.35
N ASP A 531 11.26 -24.87 -1.24
CA ASP A 531 12.25 -25.92 -1.01
C ASP A 531 12.92 -25.62 0.33
N ARG A 532 12.92 -26.58 1.27
CA ARG A 532 13.63 -26.41 2.54
C ARG A 532 15.08 -26.12 2.20
N GLU A 533 15.63 -24.98 2.64
CA GLU A 533 17.08 -24.81 2.60
C GLU A 533 17.71 -26.05 3.25
N PRO A 534 18.72 -26.67 2.61
CA PRO A 534 19.45 -27.74 3.27
C PRO A 534 19.98 -27.13 4.56
N LYS A 535 19.54 -27.68 5.71
CA LYS A 535 20.03 -27.29 7.03
C LYS A 535 21.54 -27.11 6.90
N GLU A 536 22.02 -25.89 7.12
CA GLU A 536 23.46 -25.65 7.24
C GLU A 536 24.00 -26.72 8.18
N LYS A 537 24.90 -27.57 7.67
CA LYS A 537 25.63 -28.51 8.50
C LYS A 537 26.31 -27.64 9.54
N SER A 538 25.85 -27.73 10.79
CA SER A 538 26.51 -27.15 11.95
C SER A 538 27.98 -27.49 11.86
N ARG A 539 28.82 -26.47 11.65
CA ARG A 539 30.27 -26.58 11.82
C ARG A 539 30.61 -26.30 13.26
#